data_AF-A0A7T8GYU7-F1
#
_entry.id   AF-A0A7T8GYU7-F1
#
_cell.length_a   1.000
_cell.length_b   1.000
_cell.length_c   1.000
_cell.angle_alpha   90.00
_cell.angle_beta   90.00
_cell.angle_gamma   90.00
#
_symmetry.space_group_name_H-M   'P 1'
#
loop_
_entity.id
_entity.type
_entity.pdbx_description
1 polymer ?
#
loop_
_entity_poly.entity_id
_entity_poly.type
_entity_poly.pdbx_seq_one_letter_code
_entity_poly.pdbx_strand_id
1 'polypeptide(L)'
;REQRSREDFNSVYSRLILCKTFRLNEDGKVLSPEELLFRCVELINFTHDPQHAQMDVKLRSLICLGLNEQVLHLWLEALASNEEIVQKWYQERSYMNSPGWVQVKCELRVLSQFSFTLNPDWELFGPKHKTLDAKPLKDGVRDMLVKHHLFSWDL
;
A
#
# COMPACT_ATOMS: atom_id res chain seq x y z
N ARG A 1 -1.92 -2.21 42.46
CA ARG A 1 -0.55 -2.14 41.86
C ARG A 1 -0.43 -2.89 40.53
N GLU A 2 -1.27 -3.89 40.26
CA GLU A 2 -1.23 -4.70 39.02
C GLU A 2 -1.84 -4.02 37.78
N GLN A 3 -2.74 -3.05 37.96
CA GLN A 3 -3.45 -2.40 36.84
C GLN A 3 -2.57 -1.44 36.03
N ARG A 4 -1.61 -0.77 36.67
CA ARG A 4 -0.68 0.16 36.03
C ARG A 4 0.31 -0.55 35.09
N SER A 5 0.66 -1.80 35.39
CA SER A 5 1.54 -2.64 34.56
C SER A 5 0.89 -3.02 33.21
N ARG A 6 -0.44 -3.17 33.16
CA ARG A 6 -1.17 -3.52 31.92
C ARG A 6 -1.27 -2.35 30.94
N GLU A 7 -1.42 -1.13 31.44
CA GLU A 7 -1.47 0.08 30.62
C GLU A 7 -0.10 0.40 30.01
N ASP A 8 0.97 0.22 30.80
CA ASP A 8 2.35 0.34 30.31
C ASP A 8 2.70 -0.77 29.29
N PHE A 9 2.21 -2.00 29.51
CA PHE A 9 2.36 -3.10 28.55
C PHE A 9 1.65 -2.81 27.22
N ASN A 10 0.43 -2.27 27.25
CA ASN A 10 -0.31 -1.87 26.05
C ASN A 10 0.36 -0.70 25.31
N SER A 11 0.95 0.26 26.04
CA SER A 11 1.69 1.38 25.43
C SER A 11 2.98 0.90 24.74
N VAL A 12 3.73 0.01 25.38
CA VAL A 12 4.94 -0.59 24.81
C VAL A 12 4.60 -1.50 23.63
N TYR A 13 3.54 -2.30 23.73
CA TYR A 13 3.04 -3.13 22.63
C TYR A 13 2.56 -2.29 21.45
N SER A 14 1.84 -1.18 21.71
CA SER A 14 1.41 -0.26 20.65
C SER A 14 2.60 0.43 19.98
N ARG A 15 3.64 0.81 20.73
CA ARG A 15 4.89 1.33 20.14
C ARG A 15 5.64 0.27 19.33
N LEU A 16 5.73 -0.96 19.82
CA LEU A 16 6.36 -2.07 19.07
C LEU A 16 5.61 -2.39 17.79
N ILE A 17 4.27 -2.41 17.85
CA ILE A 17 3.41 -2.57 16.69
C ILE A 17 3.61 -1.39 15.75
N LEU A 18 3.55 -0.14 16.20
CA LEU A 18 3.80 1.04 15.36
C LEU A 18 5.21 1.01 14.72
N CYS A 19 6.25 0.69 15.48
CA CYS A 19 7.61 0.51 14.96
C CYS A 19 7.69 -0.62 13.92
N LYS A 20 6.88 -1.68 14.07
CA LYS A 20 6.79 -2.79 13.12
C LYS A 20 5.91 -2.44 11.90
N THR A 21 4.84 -1.67 12.07
CA THR A 21 3.93 -1.23 11.00
C THR A 21 4.57 -0.14 10.14
N PHE A 22 5.40 0.72 10.74
CA PHE A 22 6.10 1.84 10.07
C PHE A 22 7.60 1.59 9.86
N ARG A 23 8.09 0.36 10.12
CA ARG A 23 9.51 -0.06 9.95
C ARG A 23 10.55 0.87 10.61
N LEU A 24 10.17 1.55 11.69
CA LEU A 24 10.96 2.63 12.32
C LEU A 24 12.26 2.15 12.98
N ASN A 25 12.43 0.84 13.21
CA ASN A 25 13.56 0.29 13.96
C ASN A 25 14.47 -0.67 13.17
N GLU A 26 14.21 -0.96 11.89
CA GLU A 26 14.97 -2.00 11.19
C GLU A 26 16.02 -1.50 10.19
N ASP A 27 15.94 -0.28 9.65
CA ASP A 27 16.94 0.16 8.66
C ASP A 27 17.25 1.66 8.81
N GLY A 28 18.32 1.99 9.54
CA GLY A 28 18.93 3.34 9.51
C GLY A 28 19.51 3.72 8.13
N LYS A 29 19.37 2.85 7.12
CA LYS A 29 19.69 3.09 5.71
C LYS A 29 18.39 3.43 4.98
N VAL A 30 18.30 4.66 4.47
CA VAL A 30 17.26 5.04 3.51
C VAL A 30 17.46 4.17 2.26
N LEU A 31 16.51 3.27 1.98
CA LEU A 31 16.54 2.41 0.80
C LEU A 31 16.39 3.26 -0.47
N SER A 32 17.08 2.87 -1.55
CA SER A 32 16.82 3.46 -2.85
C SER A 32 15.44 3.04 -3.38
N PRO A 33 14.83 3.79 -4.30
CA PRO A 33 13.56 3.40 -4.93
C PRO A 33 13.61 2.00 -5.57
N GLU A 34 14.76 1.62 -6.14
CA GLU A 34 15.00 0.31 -6.75
C GLU A 34 15.11 -0.81 -5.70
N GLU A 35 15.83 -0.57 -4.59
CA GLU A 35 15.88 -1.52 -3.46
C GLU A 35 14.48 -1.74 -2.87
N LEU A 36 13.69 -0.67 -2.74
CA LEU A 36 12.32 -0.75 -2.26
C LEU A 36 11.41 -1.50 -3.26
N LEU A 37 11.54 -1.24 -4.57
CA LEU A 37 10.82 -1.96 -5.61
C LEU A 37 11.10 -3.47 -5.54
N PHE A 38 12.37 -3.85 -5.43
CA PHE A 38 12.77 -5.25 -5.29
C PHE A 38 12.10 -5.92 -4.08
N ARG A 39 12.11 -5.25 -2.92
CA ARG A 39 11.45 -5.75 -1.69
C ARG A 39 9.93 -5.86 -1.84
N CYS A 40 9.29 -4.90 -2.50
CA CYS A 40 7.84 -4.95 -2.75
C CYS A 40 7.46 -6.11 -3.67
N VAL A 41 8.26 -6.39 -4.71
CA VAL A 41 8.05 -7.56 -5.59
C VAL A 41 8.23 -8.87 -4.82
N GLU A 42 9.26 -8.97 -3.97
CA GLU A 42 9.49 -10.12 -3.09
C GLU A 42 8.28 -10.36 -2.15
N LEU A 43 7.80 -9.30 -1.49
CA LEU A 43 6.64 -9.34 -0.60
C LEU A 43 5.37 -9.79 -1.35
N ILE A 44 5.12 -9.25 -2.53
CA ILE A 44 3.94 -9.61 -3.34
C ILE A 44 4.01 -11.08 -3.75
N ASN A 45 5.15 -11.55 -4.25
CA ASN A 45 5.28 -12.97 -4.59
C ASN A 45 5.03 -13.86 -3.38
N PHE A 46 5.62 -13.54 -2.22
CA PHE A 46 5.42 -14.29 -0.99
C PHE A 46 3.94 -14.37 -0.55
N THR A 47 3.17 -13.29 -0.68
CA THR A 47 1.76 -13.22 -0.26
C THR A 47 0.78 -13.74 -1.32
N HIS A 48 1.06 -13.50 -2.59
CA HIS A 48 0.14 -13.73 -3.71
C HIS A 48 0.34 -15.11 -4.38
N ASP A 49 1.56 -15.67 -4.38
CA ASP A 49 1.82 -17.00 -4.96
C ASP A 49 1.02 -18.12 -4.28
N PRO A 50 0.92 -18.19 -2.94
CA PRO A 50 0.11 -19.23 -2.28
C PRO A 50 -1.37 -19.17 -2.65
N GLN A 51 -1.87 -17.99 -3.03
CA GLN A 51 -3.25 -17.77 -3.47
C GLN A 51 -3.43 -17.97 -4.98
N HIS A 52 -2.37 -18.36 -5.70
CA HIS A 52 -2.37 -18.51 -7.16
C HIS A 52 -2.86 -17.24 -7.87
N ALA A 53 -2.53 -16.07 -7.32
CA ALA A 53 -3.01 -14.81 -7.85
C ALA A 53 -2.44 -14.55 -9.26
N GLN A 54 -3.28 -13.99 -10.11
CA GLN A 54 -2.90 -13.62 -11.47
C GLN A 54 -1.91 -12.44 -11.46
N MET A 55 -1.11 -12.31 -12.52
CA MET A 55 -0.05 -11.29 -12.60
C MET A 55 -0.60 -9.86 -12.57
N ASP A 56 -1.80 -9.65 -13.10
CA ASP A 56 -2.49 -8.36 -13.04
C ASP A 56 -2.92 -7.99 -11.61
N VAL A 57 -3.30 -8.97 -10.78
CA VAL A 57 -3.54 -8.76 -9.35
C VAL A 57 -2.25 -8.33 -8.67
N LYS A 58 -1.15 -9.05 -8.91
CA LYS A 58 0.17 -8.69 -8.37
C LYS A 58 0.61 -7.28 -8.78
N LEU A 59 0.38 -6.89 -10.03
CA LEU A 59 0.69 -5.55 -10.52
C LEU A 59 -0.13 -4.48 -9.78
N ARG A 60 -1.43 -4.71 -9.57
CA ARG A 60 -2.30 -3.78 -8.83
C ARG A 60 -1.88 -3.65 -7.37
N SER A 61 -1.49 -4.75 -6.73
CA SER A 61 -0.91 -4.74 -5.37
C SER A 61 0.42 -3.98 -5.32
N LEU A 62 1.25 -4.09 -6.36
CA LEU A 62 2.49 -3.31 -6.48
C LEU A 62 2.19 -1.82 -6.58
N ILE A 63 1.19 -1.43 -7.37
CA ILE A 63 0.76 -0.02 -7.45
C ILE A 63 0.30 0.48 -6.07
N CYS A 64 -0.48 -0.31 -5.31
CA CYS A 64 -0.87 0.03 -3.93
C CYS A 64 0.35 0.30 -3.04
N LEU A 65 1.37 -0.56 -3.09
CA LEU A 65 2.61 -0.36 -2.31
C LEU A 65 3.35 0.91 -2.76
N GLY A 66 3.50 1.14 -4.06
CA GLY A 66 4.16 2.33 -4.59
C GLY A 66 3.46 3.64 -4.22
N LEU A 67 2.13 3.62 -4.08
CA LEU A 67 1.35 4.76 -3.59
C LEU A 67 1.51 4.96 -2.08
N ASN A 68 1.44 3.89 -1.28
CA ASN A 68 1.64 3.97 0.17
C ASN A 68 3.04 4.53 0.52
N GLU A 69 4.06 4.11 -0.22
CA GLU A 69 5.45 4.56 -0.05
C GLU A 69 5.74 5.88 -0.81
N GLN A 70 4.77 6.44 -1.54
CA GLN A 70 4.89 7.71 -2.28
C GLN A 70 5.98 7.74 -3.36
N VAL A 71 6.46 6.56 -3.80
CA VAL A 71 7.57 6.40 -4.77
C VAL A 71 7.13 5.88 -6.14
N LEU A 72 5.84 5.72 -6.41
CA LEU A 72 5.34 5.13 -7.66
C LEU A 72 5.92 5.80 -8.94
N HIS A 73 6.08 7.12 -8.91
CA HIS A 73 6.69 7.89 -9.99
C HIS A 73 8.18 7.56 -10.20
N LEU A 74 8.92 7.27 -9.13
CA LEU A 74 10.32 6.86 -9.17
C LEU A 74 10.47 5.44 -9.73
N TRP A 75 9.53 4.55 -9.41
CA TRP A 75 9.52 3.20 -9.99
C TRP A 75 9.24 3.21 -11.49
N LEU A 76 8.31 4.06 -11.95
CA LEU A 76 8.09 4.24 -13.38
C LEU A 76 9.37 4.75 -14.07
N GLU A 77 10.06 5.73 -13.47
CA GLU A 77 11.33 6.24 -13.98
C GLU A 77 12.39 5.15 -14.06
N ALA A 78 12.62 4.41 -12.97
CA ALA A 78 13.64 3.35 -12.92
C ALA A 78 13.44 2.27 -14.01
N LEU A 79 12.18 1.95 -14.33
CA LEU A 79 11.85 1.01 -15.41
C LEU A 79 11.97 1.64 -16.79
N ALA A 80 11.48 2.87 -16.98
CA ALA A 80 11.40 3.53 -18.28
C ALA A 80 12.74 4.11 -18.76
N SER A 81 13.62 4.49 -17.83
CA SER A 81 14.96 5.00 -18.17
C SER A 81 15.96 3.88 -18.46
N ASN A 82 15.59 2.61 -18.23
CA ASN A 82 16.45 1.47 -18.50
C ASN A 82 16.18 0.94 -19.92
N GLU A 83 17.02 1.35 -20.88
CA GLU A 83 16.87 0.98 -22.29
C GLU A 83 16.88 -0.54 -22.51
N GLU A 84 17.71 -1.29 -21.79
CA GLU A 84 17.76 -2.75 -21.91
C GLU A 84 16.44 -3.41 -21.50
N ILE A 85 15.83 -2.92 -20.42
CA ILE A 85 14.51 -3.39 -19.97
C ILE A 85 13.44 -3.01 -20.99
N VAL A 86 13.43 -1.75 -21.45
CA VAL A 86 12.43 -1.25 -22.39
C VAL A 86 12.49 -2.03 -23.71
N GLN A 87 13.69 -2.20 -24.28
CA GLN A 87 13.88 -2.95 -25.53
C GLN A 87 13.53 -4.44 -25.39
N LYS A 88 13.74 -5.02 -24.20
CA LYS A 88 13.43 -6.43 -23.95
C LYS A 88 11.93 -6.71 -23.81
N TRP A 89 11.19 -5.82 -23.15
CA TRP A 89 9.81 -6.08 -22.73
C TRP A 89 8.75 -5.28 -23.47
N TYR A 90 9.14 -4.23 -24.20
CA TYR A 90 8.20 -3.38 -24.94
C TYR A 90 8.51 -3.35 -26.43
N GLN A 91 7.46 -3.16 -27.23
CA GLN A 91 7.61 -2.98 -28.67
C GLN A 91 8.21 -1.60 -29.01
N GLU A 92 8.85 -1.49 -30.17
CA GLU A 92 9.49 -0.25 -30.64
C GLU A 92 8.53 0.96 -30.71
N ARG A 93 7.25 0.73 -31.01
CA ARG A 93 6.21 1.78 -31.07
C ARG A 93 5.40 1.89 -29.78
N SER A 94 5.83 1.22 -28.71
CA SER A 94 5.15 1.31 -27.42
C SER A 94 5.30 2.70 -26.82
N TYR A 95 4.39 3.03 -25.91
CA TYR A 95 4.45 4.27 -25.16
C TYR A 95 5.74 4.41 -24.33
N MET A 96 6.25 3.31 -23.78
CA MET A 96 7.46 3.28 -22.96
C MET A 96 8.74 3.54 -23.76
N ASN A 97 8.73 3.26 -25.06
CA ASN A 97 9.82 3.61 -25.97
C ASN A 97 9.72 5.05 -26.53
N SER A 98 8.82 5.86 -25.97
CA SER A 98 8.64 7.27 -26.32
C SER A 98 8.89 8.14 -25.08
N PRO A 99 9.18 9.44 -25.22
CA PRO A 99 9.28 10.34 -24.06
C PRO A 99 7.95 10.55 -23.31
N GLY A 100 6.84 9.96 -23.76
CA GLY A 100 5.53 10.09 -23.13
C GLY A 100 5.51 9.65 -21.66
N TRP A 101 6.30 8.64 -21.27
CA TRP A 101 6.38 8.19 -19.88
C TRP A 101 6.82 9.29 -18.91
N VAL A 102 7.56 10.31 -19.39
CA VAL A 102 7.96 11.47 -18.58
C VAL A 102 6.75 12.28 -18.14
N GLN A 103 5.74 12.42 -19.00
CA GLN A 103 4.50 13.10 -18.65
C GLN A 103 3.73 12.30 -17.59
N VAL A 104 3.58 10.99 -17.77
CA VAL A 104 2.93 10.11 -16.79
C VAL A 104 3.66 10.17 -15.44
N LYS A 105 4.99 10.17 -15.45
CA LYS A 105 5.80 10.34 -14.24
C LYS A 105 5.45 11.65 -13.50
N CYS A 106 5.35 12.76 -14.23
CA CYS A 106 5.00 14.05 -13.64
C CYS A 106 3.60 14.04 -13.00
N GLU A 107 2.61 13.44 -13.66
CA GLU A 107 1.26 13.29 -13.09
C GLU A 107 1.27 12.40 -11.84
N LEU A 108 2.00 11.28 -11.88
CA LEU A 108 2.17 10.39 -10.71
C LEU A 108 2.91 11.08 -9.56
N ARG A 109 3.82 12.01 -9.83
CA ARG A 109 4.53 12.76 -8.78
C ARG A 109 3.58 13.61 -7.94
N VAL A 110 2.47 14.09 -8.49
CA VAL A 110 1.47 14.83 -7.69
C VAL A 110 0.88 13.93 -6.60
N LEU A 111 0.74 12.62 -6.87
CA LEU A 111 0.22 11.67 -5.90
C LEU A 111 1.15 11.48 -4.68
N SER A 112 2.45 11.78 -4.78
CA SER A 112 3.37 11.67 -3.64
C SER A 112 3.11 12.70 -2.54
N GLN A 113 2.25 13.69 -2.79
CA GLN A 113 1.81 14.66 -1.78
C GLN A 113 0.77 14.08 -0.82
N PHE A 114 0.19 12.92 -1.13
CA PHE A 114 -0.83 12.26 -0.33
C PHE A 114 -0.22 11.06 0.40
N SER A 115 -0.63 10.85 1.65
CA SER A 115 -0.27 9.66 2.42
C SER A 115 -1.38 8.62 2.25
N PHE A 116 -1.12 7.60 1.46
CA PHE A 116 -2.05 6.51 1.22
C PHE A 116 -1.86 5.39 2.24
N THR A 117 -2.95 4.70 2.58
CA THR A 117 -2.95 3.49 3.41
C THR A 117 -3.82 2.41 2.76
N LEU A 118 -3.41 1.96 1.57
CA LEU A 118 -4.11 0.96 0.78
C LEU A 118 -3.70 -0.45 1.21
N ASN A 119 -4.66 -1.37 1.26
CA ASN A 119 -4.38 -2.78 1.52
C ASN A 119 -3.93 -3.48 0.20
N PRO A 120 -2.67 -3.91 0.08
CA PRO A 120 -2.18 -4.60 -1.13
C PRO A 120 -2.82 -5.98 -1.32
N ASP A 121 -3.35 -6.59 -0.26
CA ASP A 121 -3.95 -7.93 -0.31
C ASP A 121 -5.47 -7.89 -0.58
N TRP A 122 -6.04 -6.70 -0.82
CA TRP A 122 -7.48 -6.50 -0.96
C TRP A 122 -8.14 -7.46 -1.96
N GLU A 123 -7.44 -7.78 -3.04
CA GLU A 123 -7.96 -8.61 -4.12
C GLU A 123 -7.61 -10.10 -3.99
N LEU A 124 -6.79 -10.48 -3.00
CA LEU A 124 -6.57 -11.88 -2.63
C LEU A 124 -7.81 -12.47 -1.97
N PHE A 125 -8.61 -11.63 -1.33
CA PHE A 125 -9.83 -12.06 -0.68
C PHE A 125 -10.96 -12.27 -1.70
N GLY A 126 -11.31 -13.55 -1.91
CA GLY A 126 -12.45 -13.93 -2.73
C GLY A 126 -13.78 -13.32 -2.23
N PRO A 127 -14.89 -13.47 -2.99
CA PRO A 127 -16.18 -12.84 -2.70
C PRO A 127 -16.71 -13.06 -1.28
N LYS A 128 -16.27 -14.14 -0.61
CA LYS A 128 -16.71 -14.54 0.73
C LYS A 128 -16.13 -13.70 1.88
N HIS A 129 -15.00 -13.00 1.69
CA HIS A 129 -14.43 -12.12 2.72
C HIS A 129 -14.86 -10.65 2.54
N LYS A 130 -15.25 -10.24 1.32
CA LYS A 130 -15.76 -8.89 1.03
C LYS A 130 -16.95 -8.49 1.92
N THR A 131 -17.70 -9.47 2.41
CA THR A 131 -18.83 -9.29 3.34
C THR A 131 -18.41 -9.19 4.82
N LEU A 132 -17.22 -9.64 5.19
CA LEU A 132 -16.71 -9.59 6.57
C LEU A 132 -16.02 -8.26 6.88
N ASP A 133 -15.23 -7.72 5.94
CA ASP A 133 -14.52 -6.44 6.12
C ASP A 133 -15.39 -5.20 5.88
N ALA A 134 -16.59 -5.35 5.30
CA ALA A 134 -17.58 -4.27 5.22
C ALA A 134 -18.25 -3.97 6.59
N LYS A 135 -17.99 -4.80 7.61
CA LYS A 135 -18.71 -4.78 8.88
C LYS A 135 -18.14 -3.92 10.03
N PRO A 136 -16.87 -3.43 10.06
CA PRO A 136 -16.43 -2.60 11.18
C PRO A 136 -16.70 -1.09 10.99
N LEU A 137 -16.82 -0.58 9.76
CA LEU A 137 -17.01 0.87 9.54
C LEU A 137 -18.46 1.32 9.72
N LYS A 138 -19.44 0.50 9.34
CA LYS A 138 -20.85 0.93 9.34
C LYS A 138 -21.38 1.12 10.76
N ASP A 139 -20.96 0.26 11.69
CA ASP A 139 -21.36 0.34 13.09
C ASP A 139 -20.61 1.46 13.82
N GLY A 140 -19.30 1.63 13.56
CA GLY A 140 -18.50 2.69 14.16
C GLY A 140 -18.92 4.10 13.72
N VAL A 141 -19.25 4.29 12.44
CA VAL A 141 -19.74 5.59 11.92
C VAL A 141 -21.14 5.89 12.46
N ARG A 142 -22.03 4.89 12.53
CA ARG A 142 -23.35 5.05 13.13
C ARG A 142 -23.24 5.48 14.60
N ASP A 143 -22.42 4.80 15.38
CA ASP A 143 -22.21 5.13 16.80
C ASP A 143 -21.60 6.52 16.98
N MET A 144 -20.68 6.94 16.10
CA MET A 144 -20.12 8.29 16.11
C MET A 144 -21.19 9.35 15.81
N LEU A 145 -22.04 9.13 14.81
CA LEU A 145 -23.10 10.07 14.42
C LEU A 145 -24.19 10.20 15.50
N VAL A 146 -24.54 9.09 16.16
CA VAL A 146 -25.49 9.07 17.29
C VAL A 146 -24.88 9.74 18.52
N LYS A 147 -23.61 9.42 18.85
CA LYS A 147 -22.88 9.98 20.01
C LYS A 147 -22.67 11.49 19.90
N HIS A 148 -22.44 12.00 18.70
CA HIS A 148 -22.29 13.44 18.45
C HIS A 148 -23.63 14.15 18.18
N HIS A 149 -24.77 13.46 18.34
CA HIS A 149 -26.11 13.99 18.11
C HIS A 149 -26.30 14.65 16.73
N LEU A 150 -25.55 14.20 15.73
CA LEU A 150 -25.61 14.76 14.38
C LEU A 150 -26.88 14.30 13.65
N PHE A 151 -27.50 13.19 14.07
CA PHE A 151 -28.81 12.73 13.62
C PHE A 151 -29.50 11.92 14.74
N SER A 152 -30.78 12.20 15.04
CA SER A 152 -31.64 11.37 15.88
C SER A 152 -32.57 10.56 14.98
N TRP A 153 -32.36 9.25 14.91
CA TRP A 153 -33.40 8.34 14.42
C TRP A 153 -34.09 7.75 15.64
N ASP A 154 -35.24 8.31 16.00
CA ASP A 154 -36.19 7.58 16.85
C ASP A 154 -36.74 6.42 16.00
N LEU A 155 -36.42 5.20 16.43
CA LEU A 155 -36.89 3.94 15.83
C LEU A 155 -37.76 3.23 16.86
#